data_AF-A0A7W0TIM3-F1
#
_entry.id   AF-A0A7W0TIM3-F1
#
_cell.length_a   1.000
_cell.length_b   1.000
_cell.length_c   1.000
_cell.angle_alpha   90.00
_cell.angle_beta   90.00
_cell.angle_gamma   90.00
#
_symmetry.space_group_name_H-M   'P 1'
#
loop_
_entity.id
_entity.type
_entity.pdbx_description
1 polymer ?
#
loop_
_entity_poly.entity_id
_entity_poly.type
_entity_poly.pdbx_seq_one_letter_code
_entity_poly.pdbx_strand_id
1 'polypeptide(L)' 'MPAELILVHGFTQTGRSWQPVLHALGGRYRALAPDLPGHGDFAARRPASFAACDAYLGALAGDRRITLAGYS' A
#
# COMPACT_ATOMS: atom_id res chain seq x y z
N MET A 1 0.61 20.97 0.52
CA MET A 1 0.39 19.82 1.44
C MET A 1 1.31 18.68 1.00
N PRO A 2 1.82 17.83 1.90
CA PRO A 2 2.67 16.70 1.49
C PRO A 2 1.88 15.82 0.51
N ALA A 3 2.53 15.34 -0.55
CA ALA A 3 1.89 14.41 -1.47
C ALA A 3 1.60 13.08 -0.73
N GLU A 4 0.40 12.53 -0.96
CA GLU A 4 -0.02 11.23 -0.43
C GLU A 4 0.61 10.13 -1.28
N LEU A 5 1.34 9.22 -0.62
CA LEU A 5 2.04 8.12 -1.28
C LEU A 5 1.53 6.80 -0.72
N ILE A 6 1.08 5.90 -1.59
CA ILE A 6 0.75 4.53 -1.22
C ILE A 6 1.80 3.59 -1.82
N LEU A 7 2.45 2.81 -0.94
CA LEU A 7 3.49 1.85 -1.25
C LEU A 7 2.90 0.43 -1.27
N VAL A 8 2.91 -0.20 -2.44
CA VAL A 8 2.30 -1.52 -2.69
C VAL A 8 3.38 -2.58 -2.75
N HIS A 9 3.34 -3.57 -1.85
CA HIS A 9 4.33 -4.64 -1.79
C HIS A 9 4.14 -5.70 -2.89
N GLY A 10 5.19 -6.46 -3.19
CA GLY A 10 5.16 -7.56 -4.16
C GLY A 10 4.62 -8.88 -3.60
N PHE A 11 4.65 -9.93 -4.42
CA PHE A 11 4.18 -11.27 -4.03
C PHE A 11 5.00 -11.83 -2.85
N THR A 12 4.34 -12.56 -1.94
CA THR A 12 4.91 -13.11 -0.69
C THR A 12 5.34 -12.09 0.37
N GLN A 13 5.19 -10.79 0.10
CA GLN A 13 5.60 -9.73 1.02
C GLN A 13 4.43 -9.11 1.77
N THR A 14 4.75 -8.12 2.62
CA THR A 14 3.79 -7.34 3.42
C THR A 14 4.20 -5.87 3.36
N GLY A 15 3.35 -4.98 3.85
CA GLY A 15 3.64 -3.55 4.00
C GLY A 15 4.94 -3.29 4.78
N ARG A 16 5.33 -4.20 5.68
CA ARG A 16 6.60 -4.12 6.44
C ARG A 16 7.84 -4.10 5.56
N SER A 17 7.79 -4.62 4.33
CA SER A 17 8.92 -4.52 3.38
C SER A 17 9.28 -3.07 3.05
N TRP A 18 8.36 -2.13 3.24
CA TRP A 18 8.57 -0.71 3.00
C TRP A 18 9.16 0.06 4.18
N GLN A 19 9.40 -0.58 5.34
CA GLN A 19 9.90 0.12 6.53
C GLN A 19 11.18 0.95 6.26
N PRO A 20 12.19 0.45 5.53
CA PRO A 20 13.39 1.23 5.21
C PRO A 20 13.08 2.46 4.33
N VAL A 21 12.15 2.31 3.38
CA VAL A 21 11.72 3.41 2.50
C VAL A 21 10.92 4.45 3.28
N LEU A 22 9.96 4.02 4.11
CA LEU A 22 9.21 4.91 4.99
C LEU A 22 10.13 5.74 5.89
N HIS A 23 11.17 5.10 6.46
CA HIS A 23 12.18 5.79 7.24
C HIS A 23 12.95 6.82 6.41
N ALA A 24 13.41 6.44 5.22
CA ALA A 24 14.17 7.31 4.32
C ALA A 24 13.35 8.50 3.78
N LEU A 25 12.03 8.34 3.61
CA LEU A 25 11.14 9.42 3.18
C LEU A 25 11.03 10.54 4.23
N GLY A 26 11.32 10.25 5.50
CA GLY A 26 11.52 11.25 6.55
C GLY A 26 10.36 12.24 6.72
N GLY A 27 9.12 11.80 6.46
CA GLY A 27 7.92 12.65 6.56
C GLY A 27 7.72 13.67 5.43
N ARG A 28 8.57 13.67 4.39
CA ARG A 28 8.39 14.51 3.18
C ARG A 28 7.09 14.18 2.44
N TYR A 29 6.62 12.94 2.62
CA TYR A 29 5.36 12.42 2.10
C TYR A 29 4.49 11.92 3.25
N ARG A 30 3.18 12.00 3.08
CA ARG A 30 2.24 11.19 3.88
C ARG A 30 2.20 9.81 3.24
N ALA A 31 3.12 8.95 3.65
CA ALA A 31 3.31 7.63 3.05
C ALA A 31 2.61 6.54 3.86
N LEU A 32 1.86 5.67 3.18
CA LEU A 32 1.23 4.48 3.72
C LEU A 32 1.78 3.24 3.02
N ALA A 33 1.99 2.17 3.77
CA ALA A 33 2.39 0.86 3.23
C ALA A 33 1.45 -0.22 3.78
N PRO A 34 0.21 -0.33 3.24
CA PRO A 34 -0.75 -1.30 3.72
C PRO A 34 -0.38 -2.72 3.27
N ASP A 35 -0.86 -3.72 4.00
CA ASP A 35 -0.96 -5.08 3.47
C ASP A 35 -2.06 -5.15 2.40
N LEU A 36 -1.84 -5.96 1.36
CA LEU A 36 -2.85 -6.26 0.36
C LEU A 36 -3.75 -7.42 0.81
N PRO A 37 -5.01 -7.51 0.32
CA PRO A 37 -5.86 -8.67 0.57
C PRO A 37 -5.14 -10.00 0.33
N GLY A 38 -5.17 -10.87 1.34
CA GLY A 38 -4.49 -12.17 1.32
C GLY A 38 -3.05 -12.17 1.81
N HIS A 39 -2.50 -11.05 2.25
CA HIS A 39 -1.14 -10.93 2.77
C HIS A 39 -1.12 -10.32 4.18
N GLY A 40 -0.09 -10.65 4.96
CA GLY A 40 0.16 -10.07 6.29
C GLY A 40 -1.05 -10.07 7.21
N ASP A 41 -1.38 -8.91 7.77
CA ASP A 41 -2.52 -8.71 8.66
C ASP A 41 -3.87 -8.95 7.95
N PHE A 42 -3.88 -8.96 6.62
CA PHE A 42 -5.03 -9.26 5.77
C PHE A 42 -4.97 -10.66 5.14
N ALA A 43 -4.16 -11.57 5.70
CA ALA A 43 -3.99 -12.93 5.21
C ALA A 43 -5.30 -13.71 5.06
N ALA A 44 -6.33 -13.42 5.86
CA ALA A 44 -7.64 -14.07 5.78
C ALA A 44 -8.61 -13.40 4.78
N ARG A 45 -8.30 -12.19 4.27
CA ARG A 45 -9.21 -11.47 3.36
C ARG A 45 -9.24 -12.14 1.99
N ARG A 46 -10.45 -12.43 1.51
CA ARG A 46 -10.68 -13.06 0.21
C ARG A 46 -11.78 -12.30 -0.57
N PRO A 47 -11.74 -12.32 -1.90
CA PRO A 47 -10.71 -12.95 -2.75
C PRO A 47 -9.37 -12.20 -2.70
N ALA A 48 -8.27 -12.93 -2.84
CA ALA A 48 -6.93 -12.35 -3.03
C ALA A 48 -6.69 -12.21 -4.54
N SER A 49 -7.22 -11.15 -5.12
CA SER A 49 -7.21 -10.90 -6.57
C SER A 49 -6.85 -9.45 -6.87
N PHE A 50 -6.43 -9.18 -8.11
CA PHE A 50 -6.16 -7.80 -8.54
C PHE A 50 -7.37 -6.87 -8.36
N ALA A 51 -8.59 -7.34 -8.65
CA ALA A 51 -9.80 -6.55 -8.44
C ALA A 51 -10.04 -6.21 -6.96
N ALA A 52 -9.75 -7.14 -6.04
CA ALA A 52 -9.84 -6.88 -4.61
C ALA A 52 -8.76 -5.89 -4.14
N CYS A 53 -7.54 -6.01 -4.67
CA CYS A 53 -6.47 -5.05 -4.40
C CYS A 53 -6.82 -3.65 -4.91
N ASP A 54 -7.33 -3.53 -6.14
CA ASP A 54 -7.75 -2.27 -6.76
C ASP A 54 -8.86 -1.61 -5.95
N ALA A 55 -9.92 -2.34 -5.61
CA ALA A 55 -11.01 -1.83 -4.79
C ALA A 55 -10.53 -1.37 -3.41
N TYR A 56 -9.62 -2.12 -2.78
CA TYR A 56 -9.05 -1.75 -1.49
C TYR A 56 -8.21 -0.46 -1.57
N LEU A 57 -7.33 -0.35 -2.58
CA LEU A 57 -6.50 0.83 -2.78
C LEU A 57 -7.34 2.05 -3.17
N GLY A 58 -8.39 1.86 -3.97
CA GLY A 58 -9.37 2.90 -4.29
C GLY A 58 -10.11 3.41 -3.06
N ALA A 59 -10.56 2.51 -2.19
CA ALA A 59 -11.18 2.88 -0.91
C ALA A 59 -10.21 3.64 0.02
N LEU A 60 -8.93 3.25 0.02
CA LEU A 60 -7.89 3.92 0.80
C LEU A 60 -7.58 5.33 0.25
N ALA A 61 -7.59 5.49 -1.08
CA ALA A 61 -7.42 6.78 -1.73
C ALA A 61 -8.61 7.71 -1.50
N GLY A 62 -9.84 7.19 -1.61
CA GLY A 62 -11.05 8.00 -1.70
C GLY A 62 -11.01 8.90 -2.94
N ASP A 63 -11.54 10.13 -2.83
CA ASP A 63 -11.52 11.12 -3.92
C ASP A 63 -10.18 11.87 -4.06
N ARG A 64 -9.15 11.46 -3.31
CA ARG A 64 -7.88 12.18 -3.23
C ARG A 64 -6.94 11.75 -4.36
N ARG A 65 -6.22 12.72 -4.93
CA ARG A 65 -5.09 12.41 -5.82
C ARG A 65 -3.94 11.84 -4.99
N ILE A 66 -3.48 10.66 -5.36
CA ILE A 66 -2.36 9.97 -4.72
C ILE A 66 -1.23 9.69 -5.72
N THR A 67 -0.03 9.49 -5.21
CA THR A 67 1.05 8.78 -5.90
C THR A 67 1.00 7.32 -5.48
N LEU A 68 1.03 6.41 -6.45
CA LEU A 68 1.12 4.97 -6.21
C LEU A 68 2.51 4.49 -6.64
N ALA A 69 3.20 3.76 -5.78
CA ALA A 69 4.46 3.10 -6.11
C ALA A 69 4.42 1.64 -5.64
N GLY A 70 4.95 0.73 -6.44
CA GLY A 70 5.02 -0.69 -6.11
C GLY A 70 6.14 -1.38 -6.89
N TYR A 71 6.51 -2.59 -6.45
CA TYR A 71 7.49 -3.43 -7.13
C TYR A 71 7.11 -4.90 -7.01
N SER A 72 7.69 -5.73 -7.89
CA SER A 72 7.76 -7.18 -7.78
C SER A 72 9.00 -7.72 -8.48
#